data_AF-A0A950ZWG2-F1
#
_entry.id   AF-A0A950ZWG2-F1
#
_cell.length_a   1.000
_cell.length_b   1.000
_cell.length_c   1.000
_cell.angle_alpha   90.00
_cell.angle_beta   90.00
_cell.angle_gamma   90.00
#
_symmetry.space_group_name_H-M   'P 1'
#
loop_
_entity.id
_entity.type
_entity.pdbx_description
1 polymer ?
#
loop_
_entity_poly.entity_id
_entity_poly.type
_entity_poly.pdbx_seq_one_letter_code
_entity_poly.pdbx_strand_id
1 'polypeptide(L)'
;MENVPERGPAILVARHYHHLYDAAAILANVRREVHVLVALDWLGGGWRLAVMRWLAAAARWPVVWRRGRACRINREGYRASLNLLNEGRVLLIFPEGYPNVDPLGTPKQQPDEFLPFDPGFLVLAERARCEVPLVPVGLWYTRRAPGGWRACLRFGAPVSYARDRQGGRRAALGRLESAVRELSEPPGCPD
;
A
#
# COMPACT_ATOMS: atom_id res chain seq x y z
N MET A 1 -13.24 6.17 -10.71
CA MET A 1 -11.85 5.68 -10.59
C MET A 1 -10.95 6.47 -11.55
N GLU A 2 -11.03 7.80 -11.49
CA GLU A 2 -10.48 8.66 -12.57
C GLU A 2 -8.95 8.79 -12.53
N ASN A 3 -8.34 8.54 -11.37
CA ASN A 3 -6.91 8.82 -11.16
C ASN A 3 -5.99 7.57 -11.21
N VAL A 4 -6.55 6.36 -11.36
CA VAL A 4 -5.73 5.15 -11.56
C VAL A 4 -5.47 5.01 -13.07
N PRO A 5 -4.20 4.97 -13.52
CA PRO A 5 -3.90 4.83 -14.94
C PRO A 5 -4.55 3.59 -15.56
N GLU A 6 -5.22 3.77 -16.70
CA GLU A 6 -5.88 2.69 -17.43
C GLU A 6 -4.89 1.64 -17.95
N ARG A 7 -3.66 2.07 -18.26
CA ARG A 7 -2.58 1.24 -18.80
C ARG A 7 -1.24 1.62 -18.15
N GLY A 8 -0.25 0.74 -18.31
CA GLY A 8 1.08 0.94 -17.74
C GLY A 8 1.15 0.68 -16.23
N PRO A 9 2.33 0.79 -15.62
CA PRO A 9 2.49 0.53 -14.21
C PRO A 9 1.93 1.65 -13.35
N ALA A 10 1.59 1.32 -12.12
CA ALA A 10 1.28 2.30 -11.08
C ALA A 10 1.59 1.71 -9.70
N ILE A 11 1.98 2.56 -8.76
CA ILE A 11 2.03 2.19 -7.35
C ILE A 11 0.88 2.90 -6.65
N LEU A 12 -0.06 2.12 -6.12
CA LEU A 12 -1.09 2.61 -5.22
C LEU A 12 -0.49 2.69 -3.82
N VAL A 13 -0.59 3.86 -3.21
CA VAL A 13 0.00 4.14 -1.90
C VAL A 13 -1.12 4.48 -0.93
N ALA A 14 -1.34 3.62 0.06
CA ALA A 14 -2.40 3.78 1.04
C ALA A 14 -1.85 3.74 2.46
N ARG A 15 -2.57 4.39 3.39
CA ARG A 15 -2.42 4.10 4.82
C ARG A 15 -3.11 2.79 5.14
N HIS A 16 -2.59 2.11 6.16
CA HIS A 16 -3.13 0.83 6.59
C HIS A 16 -3.94 1.02 7.86
N TYR A 17 -5.27 1.03 7.74
CA TYR A 17 -6.19 1.07 8.87
C TYR A 17 -6.51 -0.34 9.38
N HIS A 18 -6.91 -1.25 8.51
CA HIS A 18 -7.29 -2.61 8.87
C HIS A 18 -6.54 -3.65 8.02
N HIS A 19 -5.91 -4.62 8.69
CA HIS A 19 -5.05 -5.65 8.08
C HIS A 19 -5.66 -6.38 6.87
N LEU A 20 -6.97 -6.69 6.91
CA LEU A 20 -7.69 -7.35 5.81
C LEU A 20 -8.52 -6.41 4.91
N TYR A 21 -9.35 -5.56 5.49
CA TYR A 21 -10.37 -4.83 4.73
C TYR A 21 -9.83 -3.76 3.79
N ASP A 22 -8.67 -3.17 4.09
CA ASP A 22 -8.09 -2.13 3.23
C ASP A 22 -7.75 -2.66 1.85
N ALA A 23 -6.98 -3.76 1.82
CA ALA A 23 -6.61 -4.42 0.57
C ALA A 23 -7.86 -4.93 -0.16
N ALA A 24 -8.80 -5.57 0.55
CA ALA A 24 -10.03 -6.07 -0.04
C ALA A 24 -10.87 -4.94 -0.69
N ALA A 25 -11.01 -3.79 -0.01
CA ALA A 25 -11.73 -2.64 -0.53
C ALA A 25 -11.08 -2.09 -1.81
N ILE A 26 -9.74 -2.01 -1.84
CA ILE A 26 -9.00 -1.56 -3.03
C ILE A 26 -9.14 -2.57 -4.17
N LEU A 27 -8.92 -3.86 -3.90
CA LEU A 27 -9.02 -4.93 -4.90
C LEU A 27 -10.42 -5.00 -5.53
N ALA A 28 -11.48 -4.81 -4.74
CA ALA A 28 -12.86 -4.79 -5.23
C ALA A 28 -13.21 -3.55 -6.06
N ASN A 29 -12.47 -2.44 -5.88
CA ASN A 29 -12.74 -1.15 -6.50
C ASN A 29 -11.63 -0.69 -7.45
N VAL A 30 -10.77 -1.58 -7.92
CA VAL A 30 -9.82 -1.29 -8.99
C VAL A 30 -10.08 -2.28 -10.12
N ARG A 31 -10.40 -1.77 -11.31
CA ARG A 31 -10.72 -2.60 -12.49
C ARG A 31 -9.51 -3.37 -13.04
N ARG A 32 -8.30 -3.03 -12.59
CA ARG A 32 -7.05 -3.66 -12.99
C ARG A 32 -6.61 -4.67 -11.94
N GLU A 33 -5.90 -5.70 -12.39
CA GLU A 33 -5.23 -6.61 -11.48
C GLU A 33 -4.20 -5.86 -10.62
N VAL A 34 -4.43 -5.86 -9.31
CA VAL A 34 -3.56 -5.22 -8.31
C VAL A 34 -2.83 -6.31 -7.54
N HIS A 35 -1.51 -6.20 -7.48
CA HIS A 35 -0.67 -7.06 -6.69
C HIS A 35 -0.31 -6.35 -5.38
N VAL A 36 -0.47 -7.02 -4.24
CA VAL A 36 -0.23 -6.41 -2.94
C VAL A 36 1.16 -6.78 -2.47
N LEU A 37 1.97 -5.78 -2.09
CA LEU A 37 3.22 -6.02 -1.36
C LEU A 37 2.86 -6.42 0.08
N VAL A 38 2.92 -7.71 0.38
CA VAL A 38 2.45 -8.26 1.66
C VAL A 38 3.61 -8.55 2.59
N ALA A 39 3.43 -8.19 3.86
CA ALA A 39 4.27 -8.68 4.94
C ALA A 39 3.62 -9.90 5.59
N LEU A 40 4.35 -11.02 5.67
CA LEU A 40 3.85 -12.28 6.22
C LEU A 40 4.55 -12.71 7.52
N ASP A 41 5.48 -11.91 8.04
CA ASP A 41 6.21 -12.19 9.28
C ASP A 41 5.32 -12.28 10.53
N TRP A 42 4.07 -11.81 10.45
CA TRP A 42 3.06 -11.93 11.51
C TRP A 42 2.44 -13.32 11.61
N LEU A 43 2.49 -14.11 10.55
CA LEU A 43 2.03 -15.50 10.62
C LEU A 43 3.14 -16.28 11.31
N GLY A 44 2.92 -16.62 12.58
CA GLY A 44 3.85 -17.35 13.47
C GLY A 44 4.23 -18.77 13.02
N GLY A 45 4.23 -19.04 11.72
CA GLY A 45 4.61 -20.29 11.08
C GLY A 45 3.45 -21.23 10.77
N GLY A 46 3.81 -22.48 10.48
CA GLY A 46 2.86 -23.58 10.29
C GLY A 46 2.01 -23.47 9.02
N TRP A 47 0.86 -24.17 9.06
CA TRP A 47 -0.01 -24.32 7.90
C TRP A 47 -0.61 -22.99 7.41
N ARG A 48 -0.89 -22.04 8.32
CA ARG A 48 -1.42 -20.72 7.96
C ARG A 48 -0.42 -19.93 7.11
N LEU A 49 0.85 -19.96 7.50
CA LEU A 49 1.92 -19.34 6.70
C LEU A 49 2.06 -20.04 5.34
N ALA A 50 1.98 -21.38 5.30
CA ALA A 50 2.07 -22.12 4.05
C ALA A 50 0.92 -21.76 3.09
N VAL A 51 -0.32 -21.72 3.58
CA VAL A 51 -1.50 -21.32 2.81
C VAL A 51 -1.38 -19.89 2.32
N MET A 52 -0.98 -18.95 3.18
CA MET A 52 -0.82 -17.55 2.78
C MET A 52 0.31 -17.34 1.78
N ARG A 53 1.41 -18.09 1.88
CA ARG A 53 2.46 -18.08 0.85
C ARG A 53 1.97 -18.65 -0.47
N TRP A 54 1.15 -19.69 -0.44
CA TRP A 54 0.54 -20.25 -1.65
C TRP A 54 -0.42 -19.25 -2.31
N LEU A 55 -1.30 -18.61 -1.53
CA LEU A 55 -2.20 -17.56 -2.01
C LEU A 55 -1.42 -16.37 -2.58
N ALA A 56 -0.39 -15.91 -1.88
CA ALA A 56 0.47 -14.83 -2.35
C ALA A 56 1.17 -15.20 -3.66
N ALA A 57 1.67 -16.43 -3.78
CA ALA A 57 2.28 -16.91 -5.02
C ALA A 57 1.27 -16.96 -6.18
N ALA A 58 0.06 -17.48 -5.94
CA ALA A 58 -1.01 -17.57 -6.93
C ALA A 58 -1.45 -16.19 -7.43
N ALA A 59 -1.55 -15.21 -6.52
CA ALA A 59 -1.89 -13.82 -6.85
C ALA A 59 -0.67 -12.98 -7.30
N ARG A 60 0.51 -13.59 -7.40
CA ARG A 60 1.80 -12.93 -7.69
C ARG A 60 2.12 -11.76 -6.73
N TRP A 61 1.67 -11.85 -5.48
CA TRP A 61 1.92 -10.86 -4.44
C TRP A 61 3.36 -10.96 -3.92
N PRO A 62 4.18 -9.90 -4.05
CA PRO A 62 5.52 -9.89 -3.50
C PRO A 62 5.49 -9.98 -1.97
N VAL A 63 6.33 -10.85 -1.41
CA VAL A 63 6.39 -11.08 0.04
C VAL A 63 7.63 -10.40 0.62
N VAL A 64 7.44 -9.64 1.70
CA VAL A 64 8.50 -9.01 2.49
C VAL A 64 8.30 -9.30 3.98
N TRP A 65 9.30 -8.98 4.80
CA TRP A 65 9.30 -9.14 6.25
C TRP A 65 9.54 -7.79 6.91
N ARG A 66 8.71 -7.43 7.90
CA ARG A 66 8.75 -6.13 8.60
C ARG A 66 9.99 -5.95 9.48
N ARG A 67 10.53 -7.02 10.07
CA ARG A 67 11.69 -6.99 10.99
C ARG A 67 12.66 -8.14 10.74
N GLY A 68 13.95 -7.90 11.01
CA GLY A 68 14.99 -8.93 11.10
C GLY A 68 15.88 -9.12 9.87
N ARG A 69 16.86 -10.04 9.98
CA ARG A 69 17.88 -10.35 8.95
C ARG A 69 17.33 -11.14 7.74
N ALA A 70 16.06 -10.98 7.38
CA ALA A 70 15.46 -11.61 6.20
C ALA A 70 15.83 -10.86 4.90
N CYS A 71 17.08 -10.41 4.79
CA CYS A 71 17.60 -9.60 3.67
C CYS A 71 17.32 -10.26 2.32
N ARG A 72 17.45 -11.59 2.23
CA ARG A 72 17.16 -12.34 1.01
C ARG A 72 15.68 -12.28 0.62
N ILE A 73 14.76 -12.55 1.56
CA ILE A 73 13.32 -12.54 1.29
C ILE A 73 12.88 -11.13 0.89
N ASN A 74 13.37 -10.11 1.59
CA ASN A 74 13.09 -8.73 1.22
C ASN A 74 13.62 -8.43 -0.18
N ARG A 75 14.86 -8.80 -0.51
CA ARG A 75 15.44 -8.61 -1.85
C ARG A 75 14.61 -9.31 -2.95
N GLU A 76 14.11 -10.51 -2.69
CA GLU A 76 13.23 -11.25 -3.60
C GLU A 76 11.89 -10.54 -3.79
N GLY A 77 11.25 -10.10 -2.69
CA GLY A 77 10.03 -9.31 -2.73
C GLY A 77 10.21 -8.01 -3.53
N TYR A 78 11.25 -7.23 -3.25
CA TYR A 78 11.57 -6.02 -4.01
C TYR A 78 11.81 -6.30 -5.51
N ARG A 79 12.49 -7.42 -5.83
CA ARG A 79 12.72 -7.82 -7.24
C ARG A 79 11.41 -8.22 -7.92
N ALA A 80 10.53 -8.96 -7.24
CA ALA A 80 9.22 -9.32 -7.76
C ALA A 80 8.36 -8.08 -8.01
N SER A 81 8.35 -7.11 -7.07
CA SER A 81 7.70 -5.81 -7.25
C SER A 81 8.22 -5.06 -8.48
N LEU A 82 9.54 -5.00 -8.67
CA LEU A 82 10.13 -4.36 -9.85
C LEU A 82 9.74 -5.06 -11.15
N ASN A 83 9.69 -6.39 -11.17
CA ASN A 83 9.26 -7.14 -12.36
C ASN A 83 7.79 -6.82 -12.71
N LEU A 84 6.89 -6.80 -11.72
CA LEU A 84 5.49 -6.43 -11.92
C LEU A 84 5.34 -5.03 -12.51
N LEU A 85 6.08 -4.04 -11.98
CA LEU A 85 6.06 -2.69 -12.52
C LEU A 85 6.63 -2.64 -13.95
N ASN A 86 7.69 -3.38 -14.25
CA ASN A 86 8.24 -3.47 -15.60
C ASN A 86 7.30 -4.18 -16.60
N GLU A 87 6.44 -5.08 -16.11
CA GLU A 87 5.34 -5.69 -16.88
C GLU A 87 4.12 -4.77 -17.02
N GLY A 88 4.17 -3.55 -16.48
CA GLY A 88 3.06 -2.60 -16.54
C GLY A 88 1.91 -2.92 -15.60
N ARG A 89 2.16 -3.67 -14.51
CA ARG A 89 1.16 -4.05 -13.51
C ARG A 89 1.00 -2.98 -12.42
N VAL A 90 -0.10 -3.08 -11.67
CA VAL A 90 -0.40 -2.18 -10.55
C VAL A 90 0.05 -2.85 -9.25
N LEU A 91 0.81 -2.12 -8.43
CA LEU A 91 1.32 -2.59 -7.15
C LEU A 91 0.69 -1.76 -6.02
N LEU A 92 0.07 -2.42 -5.03
CA LEU A 92 -0.42 -1.79 -3.82
C LEU A 92 0.63 -1.91 -2.71
N ILE A 93 0.95 -0.79 -2.08
CA ILE A 93 1.89 -0.70 -0.97
C ILE A 93 1.25 0.07 0.19
N PHE A 94 1.49 -0.44 1.39
CA PHE A 94 1.21 0.23 2.66
C PHE A 94 2.56 0.63 3.30
N PRO A 95 3.07 1.86 3.08
CA PRO A 95 4.44 2.21 3.44
C PRO A 95 4.72 2.24 4.95
N GLU A 96 3.68 2.25 5.78
CA GLU A 96 3.79 2.19 7.23
C GLU A 96 4.27 0.82 7.73
N GLY A 97 4.02 -0.23 6.95
CA GLY A 97 4.33 -1.62 7.31
C GLY A 97 3.46 -2.20 8.43
N TYR A 98 2.70 -1.38 9.17
CA TYR A 98 1.82 -1.82 10.27
C TYR A 98 0.41 -1.26 10.09
N PRO A 99 -0.64 -2.10 10.10
CA PRO A 99 -2.01 -1.61 10.15
C PRO A 99 -2.31 -0.93 11.48
N ASN A 100 -3.26 -0.01 11.46
CA ASN A 100 -3.75 0.62 12.68
C ASN A 100 -4.37 -0.43 13.63
N VAL A 101 -5.24 -1.28 13.09
CA VAL A 101 -5.81 -2.46 13.75
C VAL A 101 -4.98 -3.70 13.39
N ASP A 102 -3.89 -3.93 14.14
CA ASP A 102 -2.99 -5.10 14.02
C ASP A 102 -3.27 -6.12 15.14
N PRO A 103 -3.59 -7.40 14.81
CA PRO A 103 -3.78 -8.47 15.79
C PRO A 103 -2.57 -8.76 16.70
N LEU A 104 -1.35 -8.37 16.31
CA LEU A 104 -0.12 -8.62 17.09
C LEU A 104 0.41 -7.39 17.83
N GLY A 105 -0.32 -6.27 17.76
CA GLY A 105 0.14 -4.99 18.26
C GLY A 105 1.03 -4.24 17.28
N THR A 106 1.19 -2.96 17.53
CA THR A 106 1.93 -2.02 16.67
C THR A 106 2.92 -1.25 17.53
N PRO A 107 4.00 -0.67 16.97
CA PRO A 107 4.88 0.22 17.74
C PRO A 107 4.26 1.60 18.01
N LYS A 108 2.99 1.80 17.66
CA LYS A 108 2.29 3.08 17.85
C LYS A 108 2.09 3.38 19.33
N GLN A 109 2.16 4.66 19.67
CA GLN A 109 1.97 5.12 21.05
C GLN A 109 0.48 5.37 21.34
N GLN A 110 -0.30 5.73 20.30
CA GLN A 110 -1.74 5.95 20.43
C GLN A 110 -2.56 5.05 19.48
N PRO A 111 -3.81 4.69 19.85
CA PRO A 111 -4.67 3.84 19.02
C PRO A 111 -4.88 4.40 17.62
N ASP A 112 -5.22 5.68 17.48
CA ASP A 112 -5.54 6.31 16.20
C ASP A 112 -4.33 6.87 15.45
N GLU A 113 -3.12 6.68 15.99
CA GLU A 113 -1.89 7.09 15.33
C GLU A 113 -1.64 6.24 14.09
N PHE A 114 -0.91 6.82 13.14
CA PHE A 114 -0.37 6.14 11.98
C PHE A 114 1.13 6.36 11.95
N LEU A 115 1.88 5.35 11.51
CA LEU A 115 3.33 5.50 11.40
C LEU A 115 3.69 6.38 10.19
N PRO A 116 4.85 7.04 10.20
CA PRO A 116 5.34 7.72 9.02
C PRO A 116 5.63 6.71 7.90
N PHE A 117 5.53 7.16 6.66
CA PHE A 117 5.84 6.31 5.51
C PHE A 117 7.33 5.95 5.45
N ASP A 118 7.64 4.65 5.36
CA ASP A 118 8.99 4.21 5.01
C ASP A 118 9.30 4.61 3.57
N PRO A 119 10.39 5.34 3.30
CA PRO A 119 10.69 5.80 1.94
C PRO A 119 11.17 4.68 1.01
N GLY A 120 11.40 3.45 1.51
CA GLY A 120 12.03 2.35 0.77
C GLY A 120 11.31 1.97 -0.52
N PHE A 121 9.98 2.09 -0.57
CA PHE A 121 9.20 1.79 -1.77
C PHE A 121 9.49 2.76 -2.94
N LEU A 122 9.96 3.99 -2.67
CA LEU A 122 10.30 4.96 -3.73
C LEU A 122 11.43 4.44 -4.64
N VAL A 123 12.29 3.55 -4.11
CA VAL A 123 13.34 2.88 -4.89
C VAL A 123 12.74 2.01 -6.00
N LEU A 124 11.51 1.50 -5.83
CA LEU A 124 10.82 0.74 -6.87
C LEU A 124 10.48 1.62 -8.07
N ALA A 125 9.95 2.82 -7.82
CA ALA A 125 9.64 3.78 -8.87
C ALA A 125 10.91 4.31 -9.57
N GLU A 126 11.98 4.54 -8.80
CA GLU A 126 13.29 4.95 -9.32
C GLU A 126 13.91 3.92 -10.28
N ARG A 127 13.83 2.64 -9.90
CA ARG A 127 14.51 1.55 -10.63
C ARG A 127 13.66 0.89 -11.70
N ALA A 128 12.37 1.21 -11.78
CA ALA A 128 11.53 0.75 -12.88
C ALA A 128 12.09 1.24 -14.23
N ARG A 129 11.81 0.51 -15.31
CA ARG A 129 12.28 0.87 -16.66
C ARG A 129 11.49 1.99 -17.31
N CYS A 130 10.34 2.32 -16.75
CA CYS A 130 9.44 3.37 -17.21
C CYS A 130 9.07 4.29 -16.05
N GLU A 131 8.38 5.39 -16.37
CA GLU A 131 7.79 6.25 -15.35
C GLU A 131 6.68 5.49 -14.63
N VAL A 132 6.73 5.50 -13.29
CA VAL A 132 5.76 4.82 -12.44
C VAL A 132 5.00 5.88 -11.65
N PRO A 133 3.75 6.20 -12.01
CA PRO A 133 2.90 7.10 -11.23
C PRO A 133 2.66 6.55 -9.83
N LEU A 134 2.83 7.41 -8.82
CA LEU A 134 2.49 7.13 -7.43
C LEU A 134 1.08 7.68 -7.16
N VAL A 135 0.09 6.80 -7.02
CA VAL A 135 -1.31 7.21 -6.82
C VAL A 135 -1.63 7.14 -5.32
N PRO A 136 -1.87 8.28 -4.65
CA PRO A 136 -2.32 8.27 -3.26
C PRO A 136 -3.74 7.72 -3.17
N VAL A 137 -3.97 6.85 -2.18
CA VAL A 137 -5.24 6.20 -1.93
C VAL A 137 -5.65 6.43 -0.48
N GLY A 138 -6.76 7.13 -0.29
CA GLY A 138 -7.33 7.37 1.04
C GLY A 138 -8.44 6.37 1.36
N LEU A 139 -8.43 5.92 2.61
CA LEU A 139 -9.44 5.02 3.17
C LEU A 139 -10.00 5.68 4.43
N TRP A 140 -11.31 5.85 4.47
CA TRP A 140 -12.02 6.34 5.65
C TRP A 140 -13.13 5.36 6.04
N TYR A 141 -13.22 5.04 7.33
CA TYR A 141 -14.20 4.11 7.86
C TYR A 141 -15.13 4.83 8.82
N THR A 142 -16.43 4.57 8.68
CA THR A 142 -17.44 5.02 9.65
C THR A 142 -18.38 3.90 10.02
N ARG A 143 -18.85 3.93 11.26
CA ARG A 143 -19.86 2.98 11.75
C ARG A 143 -21.24 3.46 11.31
N ARG A 144 -22.04 2.55 10.77
CA ARG A 144 -23.45 2.79 10.45
C ARG A 144 -24.34 2.16 11.53
N ALA A 145 -25.43 2.84 11.88
CA ALA A 145 -26.48 2.30 12.74
C ALA A 145 -27.68 1.81 11.90
N PRO A 146 -28.36 0.68 12.27
CA PRO A 146 -27.99 -0.27 13.32
C PRO A 146 -27.05 -1.36 12.78
N GLY A 147 -25.75 -1.25 13.10
CA GLY A 147 -24.73 -2.22 12.70
C GLY A 147 -24.19 -2.03 11.28
N GLY A 148 -22.89 -2.28 11.13
CA GLY A 148 -22.19 -2.22 9.85
C GLY A 148 -21.14 -1.13 9.76
N TRP A 149 -20.24 -1.27 8.79
CA TRP A 149 -19.21 -0.31 8.48
C TRP A 149 -19.41 0.22 7.07
N ARG A 150 -19.23 1.52 6.88
CA ARG A 150 -19.11 2.14 5.57
C ARG A 150 -17.65 2.53 5.39
N ALA A 151 -17.04 2.03 4.33
CA ALA A 151 -15.73 2.46 3.88
C ALA A 151 -15.88 3.43 2.71
N CYS A 152 -15.22 4.57 2.78
CA CYS A 152 -15.04 5.49 1.67
C CYS A 152 -13.62 5.32 1.14
N LEU A 153 -13.52 5.03 -0.16
CA LEU A 153 -12.25 4.87 -0.87
C LEU A 153 -12.10 6.02 -1.85
N ARG A 154 -10.98 6.74 -1.79
CA ARG A 154 -10.66 7.85 -2.71
C ARG A 154 -9.29 7.65 -3.33
N PHE A 155 -9.19 7.93 -4.62
CA PHE A 155 -7.93 7.92 -5.36
C PHE A 155 -7.59 9.36 -5.74
N GLY A 156 -6.44 9.86 -5.30
CA GLY A 156 -5.98 11.21 -5.63
C GLY A 156 -5.15 11.25 -6.91
N ALA A 157 -4.85 12.46 -7.36
CA ALA A 157 -4.03 12.67 -8.55
C ALA A 157 -2.63 12.02 -8.39
N PRO A 158 -2.07 11.40 -9.44
CA PRO A 158 -0.74 10.83 -9.39
C PRO A 158 0.32 11.86 -8.99
N VAL A 159 1.17 11.51 -8.03
CA VAL A 159 2.35 12.30 -7.67
C VAL A 159 3.51 11.84 -8.56
N SER A 160 3.88 12.67 -9.53
CA SER A 160 5.05 12.41 -10.36
C SER A 160 6.33 12.47 -9.52
N TYR A 161 7.16 11.44 -9.69
CA TYR A 161 8.47 11.36 -9.09
C TYR A 161 9.54 11.59 -10.17
N ALA A 162 10.07 12.81 -10.26
CA ALA A 162 11.15 13.11 -11.20
C ALA A 162 12.46 12.47 -10.71
N ARG A 163 13.03 11.60 -11.56
CA ARG A 163 14.16 10.70 -11.25
C ARG A 163 15.47 11.43 -10.88
N ASP A 164 15.59 12.72 -11.18
CA ASP A 164 16.87 13.45 -11.21
C ASP A 164 17.08 14.49 -10.09
N ARG A 165 16.30 14.48 -9.00
CA ARG A 165 16.54 15.40 -7.86
C ARG A 165 16.58 14.66 -6.53
N GLN A 166 17.74 14.57 -5.89
CA GLN A 166 17.92 14.05 -4.53
C GLN A 166 17.08 14.79 -3.47
N GLY A 167 16.80 16.09 -3.66
CA GLY A 167 15.81 16.84 -2.85
C GLY A 167 14.35 16.47 -3.14
N GLY A 168 14.09 15.76 -4.24
CA GLY A 168 12.78 15.31 -4.69
C GLY A 168 12.21 14.17 -3.87
N ARG A 169 13.04 13.28 -3.30
CA ARG A 169 12.57 12.11 -2.53
C ARG A 169 11.79 12.49 -1.28
N ARG A 170 12.37 13.33 -0.43
CA ARG A 170 11.71 13.79 0.79
C ARG A 170 10.47 14.62 0.48
N ALA A 171 10.55 15.49 -0.53
CA ALA A 171 9.42 16.32 -0.94
C ALA A 171 8.27 15.49 -1.54
N ALA A 172 8.58 14.50 -2.37
CA ALA A 172 7.58 13.59 -2.94
C ALA A 172 6.93 12.72 -1.85
N LEU A 173 7.73 12.19 -0.92
CA LEU A 173 7.22 11.46 0.23
C LEU A 173 6.25 12.32 1.06
N GLY A 174 6.65 13.56 1.39
CA GLY A 174 5.81 14.48 2.15
C GLY A 174 4.52 14.87 1.43
N ARG A 175 4.58 15.11 0.10
CA ARG A 175 3.36 15.34 -0.72
C ARG A 175 2.44 14.13 -0.74
N LEU A 176 3.00 12.95 -0.90
CA LEU A 176 2.26 11.70 -0.98
C LEU A 176 1.59 11.36 0.36
N GLU A 177 2.32 11.48 1.46
CA GLU A 177 1.78 11.30 2.80
C GLU A 177 0.68 12.32 3.12
N SER A 178 0.89 13.59 2.77
CA SER A 178 -0.13 14.64 2.95
C SER A 178 -1.39 14.35 2.10
N ALA A 179 -1.22 13.97 0.84
CA ALA A 179 -2.33 13.64 -0.04
C ALA A 179 -3.11 12.42 0.46
N VAL A 180 -2.42 11.36 0.90
CA VAL A 180 -3.11 10.19 1.47
C VAL A 180 -3.87 10.57 2.74
N ARG A 181 -3.28 11.41 3.61
CA ARG A 181 -3.95 11.89 4.83
C ARG A 181 -5.24 12.64 4.48
N GLU A 182 -5.16 13.63 3.60
CA GLU A 182 -6.31 14.43 3.15
C GLU A 182 -7.40 13.55 2.52
N LEU A 183 -7.03 12.58 1.68
CA LEU A 183 -8.00 11.65 1.10
C LEU A 183 -8.65 10.71 2.11
N SER A 184 -7.99 10.47 3.25
CA SER A 184 -8.47 9.61 4.34
C SER A 184 -9.30 10.37 5.38
N GLU A 185 -9.45 11.69 5.23
CA GLU A 185 -10.31 12.49 6.09
C GLU A 185 -11.80 12.24 5.80
N PRO A 186 -12.69 12.45 6.79
CA PRO A 186 -14.13 12.33 6.60
C PRO A 186 -14.56 13.11 5.36
N PRO A 187 -15.43 12.57 4.51
CA PRO A 187 -15.98 13.36 3.42
C PRO A 187 -16.65 14.59 4.04
N GLY A 188 -16.25 15.79 3.59
CA GLY A 188 -17.04 16.97 3.85
C GLY A 188 -18.46 16.66 3.39
N CYS A 189 -19.41 16.67 4.31
CA CYS A 189 -20.79 16.24 4.08
C CYS A 189 -21.45 17.22 3.11
N PRO A 190 -21.89 16.83 1.90
CA PRO A 190 -23.12 17.40 1.38
C PRO A 190 -24.27 16.62 2.02
N ASP A 191 -25.12 17.32 2.77
CA ASP A 191 -26.46 16.83 3.14
C ASP A 191 -27.28 16.47 1.89
#